data_AF-A0A2V5UL04-F1
#
_entry.id   AF-A0A2V5UL04-F1
#
_cell.length_a   1.000
_cell.length_b   1.000
_cell.length_c   1.000
_cell.angle_alpha   90.00
_cell.angle_beta   90.00
_cell.angle_gamma   90.00
#
_symmetry.space_group_name_H-M   'P 1'
#
loop_
_entity.id
_entity.type
_entity.pdbx_description
1 polymer ?
#
loop_
_entity_poly.entity_id
_entity_poly.type
_entity_poly.pdbx_seq_one_letter_code
_entity_poly.pdbx_strand_id
1 'polypeptide(L)'
;MFIETYYDETAAVPATTSEPTIPYPELSGEELTVWRKYLPIRRQVENLRSWLNTDTIPGPVITEIERAKKAPRLFDRIEIWSRTADPMAVGIIGGDKPRYFSIVRWGDAELTLEQVKKRLRIEQGMLWLTSVGGILFCLAVILALVTYGG
;
A
#
# COMPACT_ATOMS: atom_id res chain seq x y z
N MET A 1 5.01 -15.96 7.59
CA MET A 1 3.80 -15.15 7.38
C MET A 1 3.69 -14.14 8.51
N PHE A 2 3.91 -12.89 8.17
CA PHE A 2 3.90 -11.73 9.05
C PHE A 2 2.52 -11.09 9.05
N ILE A 3 2.07 -10.62 10.21
CA ILE A 3 0.81 -9.88 10.38
C ILE A 3 1.10 -8.74 11.34
N GLU A 4 0.85 -7.52 10.90
CA GLU A 4 1.03 -6.29 11.67
C GLU A 4 -0.32 -5.61 11.81
N THR A 5 -0.88 -5.64 13.01
CA THR A 5 -2.13 -4.97 13.34
C THR A 5 -1.82 -3.63 13.97
N TYR A 6 -2.35 -2.54 13.42
CA TYR A 6 -2.08 -1.19 13.91
C TYR A 6 -3.15 -0.67 14.88
N TYR A 7 -3.90 -1.57 15.50
CA TYR A 7 -4.93 -1.19 16.46
C TYR A 7 -4.28 -0.65 17.75
N ASP A 8 -4.58 0.59 18.09
CA ASP A 8 -4.13 1.23 19.33
C ASP A 8 -5.22 1.11 20.42
N GLU A 9 -4.98 0.24 21.40
CA GLU A 9 -5.88 0.03 22.53
C GLU A 9 -6.03 1.26 23.43
N THR A 10 -5.02 2.16 23.45
CA THR A 10 -5.03 3.37 24.27
C THR A 10 -5.86 4.49 23.66
N ALA A 11 -5.91 4.55 22.32
CA ALA A 11 -6.77 5.46 21.56
C ALA A 11 -8.26 5.05 21.62
N ALA A 12 -8.56 3.80 21.93
CA ALA A 12 -9.93 3.30 22.08
C ALA A 12 -10.59 3.71 23.41
N VAL A 13 -9.85 4.29 24.35
CA VAL A 13 -10.39 4.84 25.60
C VAL A 13 -10.94 6.23 25.31
N PRO A 14 -12.23 6.51 25.59
CA PRO A 14 -12.83 7.79 25.24
C PRO A 14 -12.23 8.89 26.11
N ALA A 15 -11.25 9.62 25.56
CA ALA A 15 -10.95 10.97 25.99
C ALA A 15 -12.23 11.80 25.79
N THR A 16 -12.49 12.70 26.73
CA THR A 16 -13.75 13.42 27.00
C THR A 16 -14.12 14.45 25.92
N THR A 17 -14.04 14.06 24.65
CA THR A 17 -14.23 14.89 23.45
C THR A 17 -15.10 14.13 22.47
N SER A 18 -16.17 14.78 22.02
CA SER A 18 -17.28 14.26 21.21
C SER A 18 -16.93 13.80 19.78
N GLU A 19 -15.66 13.57 19.47
CA GLU A 19 -15.20 13.02 18.19
C GLU A 19 -14.84 11.54 18.37
N PRO A 20 -15.34 10.63 17.52
CA PRO A 20 -14.95 9.23 17.58
C PRO A 20 -13.45 9.11 17.30
N THR A 21 -12.67 8.80 18.35
CA THR A 21 -11.23 8.52 18.22
C THR A 21 -11.05 7.27 17.36
N ILE A 22 -10.38 7.41 16.22
CA ILE A 22 -10.08 6.30 15.32
C ILE A 22 -8.86 5.57 15.89
N PRO A 23 -8.97 4.29 16.28
CA PRO A 23 -7.89 3.54 16.95
C PRO A 23 -6.85 2.99 15.95
N TYR A 24 -6.65 3.68 14.84
CA TYR A 24 -5.73 3.31 13.77
C TYR A 24 -4.87 4.53 13.41
N PRO A 25 -3.57 4.37 13.16
CA PRO A 25 -2.69 5.47 12.82
C PRO A 25 -3.02 6.03 11.44
N GLU A 26 -2.98 7.35 11.33
CA GLU A 26 -3.24 8.08 10.09
C GLU A 26 -1.99 8.08 9.20
N LEU A 27 -2.14 7.57 7.98
CA LEU A 27 -1.14 7.68 6.91
C LEU A 27 -1.26 9.06 6.27
N SER A 28 -0.27 9.91 6.49
CA SER A 28 -0.24 11.28 5.94
C SER A 28 1.11 11.65 5.35
N GLY A 29 1.15 12.75 4.58
CA GLY A 29 2.38 13.35 4.05
C GLY A 29 3.28 12.38 3.27
N GLU A 30 4.54 12.26 3.72
CA GLU A 30 5.55 11.42 3.07
C GLU A 30 5.20 9.93 3.16
N GLU A 31 4.74 9.48 4.33
CA GLU A 31 4.43 8.07 4.58
C GLU A 31 3.34 7.56 3.62
N LEU A 32 2.25 8.32 3.49
CA LEU A 32 1.19 8.03 2.52
C LEU A 32 1.75 7.92 1.09
N THR A 33 2.64 8.84 0.72
CA THR A 33 3.24 8.87 -0.62
C THR A 33 4.12 7.65 -0.87
N VAL A 34 4.91 7.23 0.14
CA VAL A 34 5.78 6.06 0.06
C VAL A 34 4.94 4.79 -0.07
N TRP A 35 3.94 4.61 0.79
CA TRP A 35 3.05 3.44 0.73
C TRP A 35 2.29 3.36 -0.59
N ARG A 36 1.77 4.47 -1.11
CA ARG A 36 1.05 4.50 -2.38
C ARG A 36 1.93 4.16 -3.59
N LYS A 37 3.23 4.44 -3.53
CA LYS A 37 4.21 4.06 -4.56
C LYS A 37 4.62 2.60 -4.42
N TYR A 38 4.81 2.14 -3.20
CA TYR A 38 5.25 0.78 -2.91
C TYR A 38 4.15 -0.26 -3.13
N LEU A 39 2.88 0.08 -2.84
CA LEU A 39 1.70 -0.78 -2.99
C LEU A 39 0.79 -0.22 -4.11
N PRO A 40 1.14 -0.45 -5.39
CA PRO A 40 0.47 0.21 -6.51
C PRO A 40 -0.92 -0.35 -6.80
N ILE A 41 -1.19 -1.62 -6.48
CA ILE A 41 -2.48 -2.26 -6.74
C ILE A 41 -3.43 -1.84 -5.62
N ARG A 42 -4.60 -1.31 -5.96
CA ARG A 42 -5.63 -0.91 -4.98
C ARG A 42 -6.94 -1.58 -5.35
N ARG A 43 -7.55 -2.28 -4.39
CA ARG A 43 -8.85 -2.94 -4.57
C ARG A 43 -9.78 -2.54 -3.44
N GLN A 44 -10.97 -2.07 -3.76
CA GLN A 44 -11.98 -1.77 -2.78
C GLN A 44 -12.59 -3.08 -2.23
N VAL A 45 -12.80 -3.13 -0.92
CA VAL A 45 -13.41 -4.27 -0.26
C VAL A 45 -14.92 -4.05 -0.15
N GLU A 46 -15.65 -4.36 -1.22
CA GLU A 46 -17.12 -4.35 -1.19
C GLU A 46 -17.65 -5.52 -0.35
N ASN A 47 -17.18 -6.73 -0.67
CA ASN A 47 -17.54 -7.95 0.02
C ASN A 47 -16.28 -8.73 0.43
N LEU A 48 -16.03 -8.78 1.74
CA LEU A 48 -14.92 -9.54 2.30
C LEU A 48 -14.97 -11.01 1.88
N ARG A 49 -16.16 -11.62 1.79
CA ARG A 49 -16.28 -13.04 1.43
C ARG A 49 -15.83 -13.34 0.01
N SER A 50 -16.14 -12.47 -0.95
CA SER A 50 -15.69 -12.67 -2.34
C SER A 50 -14.18 -12.51 -2.47
N TRP A 51 -13.61 -11.58 -1.70
CA TRP A 51 -12.18 -11.36 -1.68
C TRP A 51 -11.41 -12.49 -0.95
N LEU A 52 -11.96 -13.00 0.16
CA LEU A 52 -11.42 -14.15 0.90
C LEU A 52 -11.37 -15.46 0.11
N ASN A 53 -12.20 -15.58 -0.92
CA ASN A 53 -12.18 -16.73 -1.82
C ASN A 53 -11.05 -16.65 -2.87
N THR A 54 -10.37 -15.51 -2.99
CA THR A 54 -9.40 -15.25 -4.06
C THR A 54 -7.95 -15.38 -3.58
N ASP A 55 -7.67 -15.05 -2.32
CA ASP A 55 -6.32 -15.06 -1.73
C ASP A 55 -6.33 -15.78 -0.37
N THR A 56 -5.28 -16.55 -0.04
CA THR A 56 -5.11 -17.22 1.26
C THR A 56 -4.80 -16.18 2.35
N ILE A 57 -5.83 -15.49 2.83
CA ILE A 57 -5.69 -14.41 3.82
C ILE A 57 -5.70 -15.01 5.23
N PRO A 58 -4.78 -14.58 6.10
CA PRO A 58 -4.73 -15.09 7.47
C PRO A 58 -5.98 -14.75 8.26
N GLY A 59 -6.51 -15.70 9.03
CA GLY A 59 -7.67 -15.49 9.92
C GLY A 59 -7.60 -14.21 10.78
N PRO A 60 -6.46 -13.87 11.42
CA PRO A 60 -6.35 -12.64 12.22
C PRO A 60 -6.57 -11.36 11.41
N VAL A 61 -6.13 -11.32 10.15
CA VAL A 61 -6.34 -10.19 9.24
C VAL A 61 -7.83 -10.01 8.95
N ILE A 62 -8.55 -11.10 8.74
CA ILE A 62 -10.00 -11.09 8.53
C ILE A 62 -10.69 -10.45 9.73
N THR A 63 -10.33 -10.89 10.93
CA THR A 63 -10.91 -10.40 12.17
C THR A 63 -10.70 -8.90 12.35
N GLU A 64 -9.51 -8.37 12.05
CA GLU A 64 -9.24 -6.94 12.14
C GLU A 64 -9.99 -6.12 11.09
N ILE A 65 -10.06 -6.58 9.83
CA ILE A 65 -10.83 -5.87 8.80
C ILE A 65 -12.34 -5.92 9.12
N GLU A 66 -12.84 -7.06 9.64
CA GLU A 66 -14.21 -7.15 10.12
C GLU A 66 -14.46 -6.23 11.32
N ARG A 67 -13.52 -6.10 12.26
CA ARG A 67 -13.62 -5.17 13.38
C ARG A 67 -13.73 -3.73 12.88
N ALA A 68 -12.83 -3.32 11.99
CA ALA A 68 -12.85 -1.99 11.37
C ALA A 68 -14.15 -1.72 10.60
N LYS A 69 -14.73 -2.73 9.95
CA LYS A 69 -15.99 -2.62 9.19
C LYS A 69 -17.24 -2.61 10.08
N LYS A 70 -17.24 -3.35 11.20
CA LYS A 70 -18.36 -3.43 12.15
C LYS A 70 -18.43 -2.21 13.08
N ALA A 71 -17.31 -1.53 13.30
CA ALA A 71 -17.28 -0.27 14.06
C ALA A 71 -18.17 0.78 13.36
N PRO A 72 -19.19 1.35 14.03
CA PRO A 72 -20.13 2.27 13.38
C PRO A 72 -19.41 3.49 12.80
N ARG A 73 -19.50 3.67 11.47
CA ARG A 73 -19.00 4.85 10.73
C ARG A 73 -17.51 5.18 10.93
N LEU A 74 -16.68 4.18 11.20
CA LEU A 74 -15.25 4.42 11.38
C LEU A 74 -14.56 4.80 10.06
N PHE A 75 -14.96 4.17 8.96
CA PHE A 75 -14.43 4.42 7.61
C PHE A 75 -15.56 4.46 6.59
N ASP A 76 -15.46 5.34 5.59
CA ASP A 76 -16.40 5.39 4.46
C ASP A 76 -16.20 4.18 3.53
N ARG A 77 -14.94 3.78 3.36
CA ARG A 77 -14.56 2.57 2.62
C ARG A 77 -13.24 2.00 3.13
N ILE A 78 -13.01 0.73 2.85
CA ILE A 78 -11.75 0.03 3.09
C ILE A 78 -11.18 -0.40 1.74
N GLU A 79 -9.92 -0.10 1.51
CA GLU A 79 -9.15 -0.53 0.35
C GLU A 79 -8.04 -1.49 0.78
N ILE A 80 -7.69 -2.41 -0.09
CA ILE A 80 -6.51 -3.26 0.04
C ILE A 80 -5.50 -2.80 -0.97
N TRP A 81 -4.40 -2.29 -0.46
CA TRP A 81 -3.25 -1.91 -1.22
C TRP A 81 -2.29 -3.08 -1.24
N SER A 82 -1.80 -3.47 -2.41
CA SER A 82 -0.90 -4.61 -2.50
C SER A 82 0.20 -4.40 -3.53
N ARG A 83 1.29 -5.08 -3.23
CA ARG A 83 2.29 -5.56 -4.16
C ARG A 83 2.46 -7.05 -3.86
N THR A 84 2.91 -7.84 -4.82
CA THR A 84 3.24 -9.27 -4.69
C THR A 84 3.44 -9.74 -3.24
N ALA A 85 2.57 -10.61 -2.72
CA ALA A 85 2.63 -11.21 -1.38
C ALA A 85 2.81 -10.24 -0.19
N ASP A 86 2.57 -8.94 -0.37
CA ASP A 86 2.69 -7.90 0.66
C ASP A 86 1.50 -6.91 0.60
N PRO A 87 0.30 -7.38 0.97
CA PRO A 87 -0.90 -6.55 1.09
C PRO A 87 -1.05 -5.80 2.41
N MET A 88 -1.77 -4.68 2.35
CA MET A 88 -2.13 -3.80 3.46
C MET A 88 -3.58 -3.34 3.31
N ALA A 89 -4.37 -3.47 4.37
CA ALA A 89 -5.71 -2.92 4.45
C ALA A 89 -5.67 -1.48 4.99
N VAL A 90 -6.36 -0.58 4.29
CA VAL A 90 -6.38 0.86 4.56
C VAL A 90 -7.82 1.33 4.67
N GLY A 91 -8.16 1.94 5.80
CA GLY A 91 -9.43 2.64 6.00
C GLY A 91 -9.36 4.05 5.43
N ILE A 92 -10.45 4.50 4.80
CA ILE A 92 -10.51 5.83 4.16
C ILE A 92 -11.72 6.59 4.67
N ILE A 93 -11.50 7.86 5.02
CA ILE A 93 -12.53 8.81 5.47
C ILE A 93 -12.48 10.05 4.59
N GLY A 94 -13.64 10.52 4.13
CA GLY A 94 -13.80 11.72 3.34
C GLY A 94 -13.81 11.48 1.83
N GLY A 95 -14.56 12.33 1.13
CA GLY A 95 -14.65 12.37 -0.33
C GLY A 95 -13.54 13.22 -0.95
N ASP A 96 -13.63 14.55 -0.79
CA ASP A 96 -12.77 15.50 -1.49
C ASP A 96 -11.33 15.56 -0.96
N LYS A 97 -11.15 15.33 0.35
CA LYS A 97 -9.85 15.25 1.03
C LYS A 97 -9.78 13.96 1.85
N PRO A 98 -9.50 12.82 1.20
CA PRO A 98 -9.49 11.54 1.89
C PRO A 98 -8.35 11.47 2.90
N ARG A 99 -8.69 11.08 4.13
CA ARG A 99 -7.75 10.66 5.18
C ARG A 99 -7.60 9.15 5.10
N TYR A 100 -6.38 8.67 5.27
CA TYR A 100 -6.03 7.26 5.12
C TYR A 100 -5.52 6.72 6.45
N PHE A 101 -5.93 5.52 6.82
CA PHE A 101 -5.57 4.90 8.09
C PHE A 101 -5.11 3.48 7.84
N SER A 102 -3.94 3.08 8.37
CA SER A 102 -3.49 1.70 8.25
C SER A 102 -4.22 0.82 9.26
N ILE A 103 -4.88 -0.23 8.79
CA ILE A 103 -5.65 -1.15 9.63
C ILE A 103 -4.77 -2.34 9.99
N VAL A 104 -4.31 -3.05 8.96
CA VAL A 104 -3.51 -4.27 9.09
C VAL A 104 -2.69 -4.48 7.84
N ARG A 105 -1.45 -4.95 8.00
CA ARG A 105 -0.59 -5.40 6.92
C ARG A 105 -0.23 -6.86 7.12
N TRP A 106 -0.12 -7.63 6.05
CA TRP A 106 0.33 -9.00 6.13
C TRP A 106 1.16 -9.36 4.91
N GLY A 107 2.09 -10.29 5.06
CA GLY A 107 2.96 -10.71 3.97
C GLY A 107 4.07 -11.64 4.43
N ASP A 108 5.07 -11.81 3.59
CA ASP A 108 6.15 -12.77 3.87
C ASP A 108 7.22 -12.22 4.82
N ALA A 109 7.38 -10.90 4.90
CA ALA A 109 8.41 -10.27 5.73
C ALA A 109 7.90 -8.97 6.38
N GLU A 110 8.37 -8.75 7.62
CA GLU A 110 8.29 -7.45 8.28
C GLU A 110 9.19 -6.46 7.54
N LEU A 111 8.62 -5.32 7.16
CA LEU A 111 9.29 -4.33 6.32
C LEU A 111 9.08 -2.95 6.92
N THR A 112 10.16 -2.32 7.35
CA THR A 112 10.14 -0.96 7.87
C THR A 112 10.00 0.06 6.73
N LEU A 113 9.53 1.27 7.04
CA LEU A 113 9.41 2.36 6.07
C LEU A 113 10.75 2.65 5.37
N GLU A 114 11.87 2.55 6.08
CA GLU A 114 13.22 2.73 5.53
C GLU A 114 13.58 1.63 4.52
N GLN A 115 13.21 0.38 4.79
CA GLN A 115 13.41 -0.72 3.84
C GLN A 115 12.56 -0.51 2.59
N VAL A 116 11.31 -0.05 2.74
CA VAL A 116 10.42 0.29 1.62
C VAL A 116 11.03 1.41 0.78
N LYS A 117 11.51 2.50 1.40
CA LYS A 117 12.20 3.61 0.69
C LYS A 117 13.43 3.12 -0.06
N LYS A 118 14.27 2.29 0.58
CA LYS A 118 15.47 1.72 -0.04
C LYS A 118 15.12 0.88 -1.27
N ARG A 119 14.09 0.03 -1.18
CA ARG A 119 13.64 -0.82 -2.28
C ARG A 119 13.11 0.02 -3.46
N LEU A 120 12.30 1.05 -3.17
CA LEU A 120 11.84 1.99 -4.19
C LEU A 120 13.00 2.71 -4.90
N ARG A 121 14.04 3.13 -4.16
CA ARG A 121 15.23 3.76 -4.75
C ARG A 121 15.98 2.80 -5.68
N ILE A 122 16.15 1.55 -5.28
CA ILE A 122 16.82 0.53 -6.12
C ILE A 122 16.03 0.31 -7.41
N GLU A 123 14.70 0.18 -7.32
CA GLU A 123 13.85 -0.01 -8.48
C GLU A 123 13.89 1.18 -9.44
N GLN A 124 13.84 2.41 -8.90
CA GLN A 124 14.00 3.62 -9.71
C GLN A 124 15.37 3.68 -10.40
N GLY A 125 16.44 3.34 -9.68
CA GLY A 125 17.79 3.28 -10.26
C GLY A 125 17.88 2.26 -11.38
N MET A 126 17.28 1.08 -11.21
CA MET A 126 17.29 0.02 -12.21
C MET A 126 16.48 0.40 -13.46
N LEU A 127 15.32 1.02 -13.30
CA LEU A 127 14.53 1.55 -14.42
C LEU A 127 15.28 2.65 -15.19
N TRP A 128 16.02 3.50 -14.49
CA TRP A 128 16.84 4.52 -15.12
C TRP A 128 17.98 3.89 -15.94
N LEU A 129 18.68 2.91 -15.37
CA LEU A 129 19.76 2.19 -16.06
C LEU A 129 19.26 1.46 -17.32
N THR A 130 18.11 0.78 -17.26
CA THR A 130 17.54 0.10 -18.43
C THR A 130 17.08 1.10 -19.50
N SER A 131 16.55 2.25 -19.09
CA SER A 131 16.15 3.31 -20.03
C SER A 131 17.36 3.92 -20.75
N VAL A 132 18.42 4.26 -20.02
CA VAL A 132 19.66 4.81 -20.60
C VAL A 132 20.32 3.79 -21.53
N GLY A 133 20.41 2.53 -21.10
CA GLY A 133 20.94 1.45 -21.93
C GLY A 133 20.14 1.23 -23.21
N GLY A 134 18.80 1.24 -23.13
CA GLY A 134 17.91 1.11 -24.29
C GLY A 134 18.07 2.25 -25.28
N ILE A 135 18.15 3.50 -24.79
CA ILE A 135 18.36 4.68 -25.64
C ILE A 135 19.72 4.62 -26.35
N LEU A 136 20.79 4.29 -25.62
CA LEU A 136 22.13 4.15 -26.20
C LEU A 136 22.19 3.03 -27.25
N PHE A 137 21.55 1.90 -27.00
CA PHE A 137 21.44 0.81 -27.96
C PHE A 137 20.72 1.24 -29.23
N CYS A 138 19.56 1.92 -29.11
CA CYS A 138 18.84 2.44 -30.26
C CYS A 138 19.67 3.44 -31.08
N LEU A 139 20.39 4.36 -30.41
CA LEU A 139 21.27 5.33 -31.09
C LEU A 139 22.43 4.64 -31.81
N ALA A 140 23.04 3.63 -31.20
CA ALA A 140 24.12 2.86 -31.83
C ALA A 140 23.64 2.08 -33.07
N VAL A 141 22.44 1.49 -33.01
CA VAL A 141 21.83 0.80 -34.16
C VAL A 141 21.53 1.76 -35.30
N ILE A 142 20.99 2.95 -35.00
CA ILE A 142 20.73 3.99 -36.02
C ILE A 142 22.04 4.45 -36.66
N LEU A 143 23.08 4.73 -35.86
CA LEU A 143 24.39 5.12 -36.36
C LEU A 143 25.02 4.04 -37.25
N ALA A 144 24.96 2.77 -36.84
CA ALA A 144 25.48 1.65 -37.63
C ALA A 144 24.73 1.48 -38.96
N LEU A 145 23.40 1.64 -38.98
CA LEU A 145 22.60 1.59 -40.21
C LEU A 145 22.96 2.74 -41.17
N VAL A 146 23.22 3.94 -40.65
CA VAL A 146 23.64 5.09 -41.46
C VAL A 146 25.05 4.91 -42.04
N THR A 147 25.97 4.28 -41.31
CA THR A 147 27.36 4.10 -41.78
C THR A 147 27.57 2.91 -42.71
N TYR A 148 26.74 1.86 -42.61
CA TYR A 148 26.91 0.62 -43.39
C TYR A 148 25.80 0.34 -44.42
N GLY A 149 24.71 1.11 -44.42
CA GLY A 149 23.57 0.93 -45.32
C GLY A 149 23.44 1.99 -46.42
N GLY A 150 24.44 2.86 -46.61
CA GLY A 150 24.50 3.91 -47.62
C GLY A 150 25.45 3.59 -48.77
#